data_AF-A0A2T5BJU0-F1
#
_entry.id   AF-A0A2T5BJU0-F1
#
_cell.length_a   1.000
_cell.length_b   1.000
_cell.length_c   1.000
_cell.angle_alpha   90.00
_cell.angle_beta   90.00
_cell.angle_gamma   90.00
#
_symmetry.space_group_name_H-M   'P 1'
#
loop_
_entity.id
_entity.type
_entity.pdbx_description
1 polymer ?
#
loop_
_entity_poly.entity_id
_entity_poly.type
_entity_poly.pdbx_seq_one_letter_code
_entity_poly.pdbx_strand_id
1 'polypeptide(L)'
;MAEYEDLSAYRDGYSPFEMINVGWLGVSRGIPVSGAPLVDRLVERLAQEVKMPRSVTLGSHDCEFCTEEDGQGGNGEIHIYSTSHSVVFCAPLLILHYVRHHGYTPPASFLEALDSIDDSLQWDSRAETLMAILADPMGHAGWRANALYDLPRWYGDERAYRAVVASVDDEQIREIDEYELGMSLSRFWIKAGTIDAAVYRRLSPATQSIIKQSVF
;
A
#
# COMPACT_ATOMS: atom_id res chain seq x y z
N MET A 1 8.04 18.50 -10.39
CA MET A 1 7.27 17.41 -9.77
C MET A 1 7.86 17.14 -8.38
N ALA A 2 7.25 16.33 -7.52
CA ALA A 2 7.89 15.98 -6.24
C ALA A 2 9.05 14.99 -6.51
N GLU A 3 10.27 15.38 -6.15
CA GLU A 3 11.49 14.59 -6.33
C GLU A 3 12.21 14.41 -5.00
N TYR A 4 12.45 13.16 -4.60
CA TYR A 4 13.12 12.83 -3.34
C TYR A 4 14.30 11.91 -3.57
N GLU A 5 15.32 12.07 -2.72
CA GLU A 5 16.41 11.11 -2.69
C GLU A 5 15.89 9.79 -2.11
N ASP A 6 16.33 8.67 -2.68
CA ASP A 6 16.06 7.38 -2.08
C ASP A 6 16.57 7.33 -0.65
N LEU A 7 15.78 6.70 0.20
CA LEU A 7 16.04 6.57 1.64
C LEU A 7 15.95 7.90 2.43
N SER A 8 15.53 9.00 1.80
CA SER A 8 15.21 10.23 2.52
C SER A 8 13.89 10.11 3.29
N ALA A 9 13.77 10.86 4.39
CA ALA A 9 12.53 10.93 5.13
C ALA A 9 11.38 11.46 4.25
N TYR A 10 10.21 10.83 4.36
CA TYR A 10 8.98 11.28 3.73
C TYR A 10 8.54 12.62 4.33
N ARG A 11 8.29 13.62 3.48
CA ARG A 11 8.00 15.00 3.90
C ARG A 11 6.71 15.58 3.32
N ASP A 12 6.04 14.84 2.44
CA ASP A 12 4.79 15.31 1.83
C ASP A 12 3.58 14.94 2.68
N GLY A 13 2.97 15.95 3.29
CA GLY A 13 1.74 15.77 4.07
C GLY A 13 1.96 15.19 5.47
N TYR A 14 0.83 14.85 6.11
CA TYR A 14 0.82 14.20 7.42
C TYR A 14 1.03 12.70 7.23
N SER A 15 2.06 12.15 7.88
CA SER A 15 2.23 10.70 8.04
C SER A 15 2.17 10.33 9.53
N PRO A 16 1.42 9.27 9.88
CA PRO A 16 1.27 8.86 11.27
C PRO A 16 2.46 8.03 11.81
N PHE A 17 3.40 7.61 10.96
CA PHE A 17 4.62 6.90 11.35
C PHE A 17 5.81 7.31 10.48
N GLU A 18 7.00 6.85 10.84
CA GLU A 18 8.20 7.13 10.05
C GLU A 18 8.11 6.45 8.68
N MET A 19 8.09 7.29 7.64
CA MET A 19 8.05 6.86 6.25
C MET A 19 9.31 7.30 5.50
N ILE A 20 9.73 6.48 4.55
CA ILE A 20 10.97 6.65 3.80
C ILE A 20 10.66 6.66 2.30
N ASN A 21 11.11 7.70 1.60
CA ASN A 21 10.94 7.83 0.16
C ASN A 21 11.79 6.83 -0.61
N VAL A 22 11.19 6.19 -1.63
CA VAL A 22 11.88 5.36 -2.60
C VAL A 22 11.29 5.58 -4.00
N GLY A 23 12.13 5.87 -4.99
CA GLY A 23 11.71 5.93 -6.39
C GLY A 23 10.93 7.18 -6.78
N TRP A 24 10.97 8.26 -5.99
CA TRP A 24 10.43 9.58 -6.36
C TRP A 24 11.45 10.33 -7.23
N LEU A 25 11.70 9.79 -8.42
CA LEU A 25 12.74 10.25 -9.33
C LEU A 25 12.28 11.46 -10.15
N GLY A 26 13.23 12.23 -10.66
CA GLY A 26 12.97 13.25 -11.68
C GLY A 26 14.26 13.69 -12.36
N VAL A 27 14.15 14.51 -13.41
CA VAL A 27 15.31 14.82 -14.27
C VAL A 27 16.45 15.48 -13.53
N SER A 28 16.16 16.20 -12.42
CA SER A 28 17.18 16.88 -11.64
C SER A 28 18.12 15.92 -10.90
N ARG A 29 17.64 14.70 -10.60
CA ARG A 29 18.37 13.65 -9.88
C ARG A 29 18.83 12.50 -10.77
N GLY A 30 18.19 12.32 -11.93
CA GLY A 30 18.45 11.19 -12.82
C GLY A 30 17.92 9.87 -12.27
N ILE A 31 18.37 8.76 -12.86
CA ILE A 31 17.89 7.40 -12.54
C ILE A 31 19.05 6.59 -11.95
N PRO A 32 18.96 6.14 -10.69
CA PRO A 32 19.93 5.21 -10.12
C PRO A 32 19.86 3.85 -10.83
N VAL A 33 20.93 3.48 -11.55
CA VAL A 33 21.04 2.20 -12.27
C VAL A 33 22.31 1.48 -11.83
N SER A 34 22.18 0.24 -11.37
CA SER A 34 23.31 -0.59 -10.93
C SER A 34 23.92 -1.47 -12.03
N GLY A 35 23.23 -1.61 -13.18
CA GLY A 35 23.59 -2.53 -14.26
C GLY A 35 23.31 -4.01 -13.95
N ALA A 36 22.80 -4.33 -12.75
CA ALA A 36 22.35 -5.68 -12.42
C ALA A 36 21.08 -6.04 -13.22
N PRO A 37 20.94 -7.30 -13.67
CA PRO A 37 19.72 -7.73 -14.35
C PRO A 37 18.49 -7.52 -13.46
N LEU A 38 17.42 -7.00 -14.06
CA LEU A 38 16.11 -6.97 -13.44
C LEU A 38 15.66 -8.41 -13.15
N VAL A 39 15.24 -8.65 -11.91
CA VAL A 39 14.70 -9.95 -11.51
C VAL A 39 13.19 -9.94 -11.79
N ASP A 40 12.68 -10.86 -12.59
CA ASP A 40 11.25 -10.92 -12.97
C ASP A 40 10.33 -10.88 -11.74
N ARG A 41 10.74 -11.56 -10.66
CA ARG A 41 10.04 -11.55 -9.36
C ARG A 41 9.82 -10.14 -8.80
N LEU A 42 10.79 -9.24 -8.92
CA LEU A 42 10.65 -7.84 -8.47
C LEU A 42 9.53 -7.13 -9.24
N VAL A 43 9.56 -7.28 -10.56
CA VAL A 43 8.57 -6.66 -11.47
C VAL A 43 7.17 -7.21 -11.19
N GLU A 44 7.04 -8.51 -10.97
CA GLU A 44 5.78 -9.16 -10.62
C GLU A 44 5.24 -8.66 -9.28
N ARG A 45 6.09 -8.55 -8.26
CA ARG A 45 5.70 -8.03 -6.94
C ARG A 45 5.26 -6.58 -6.99
N LEU A 46 6.03 -5.72 -7.63
CA LEU A 46 5.64 -4.32 -7.84
C LEU A 46 4.33 -4.21 -8.63
N ALA A 47 4.13 -5.06 -9.64
CA ALA A 47 2.88 -5.10 -10.41
C ALA A 47 1.65 -5.53 -9.59
N GLN A 48 1.84 -6.26 -8.48
CA GLN A 48 0.78 -6.54 -7.52
C GLN A 48 0.54 -5.33 -6.60
N GLU A 49 1.61 -4.73 -6.08
CA GLU A 49 1.50 -3.63 -5.10
C GLU A 49 0.91 -2.35 -5.71
N VAL A 50 1.26 -1.98 -6.96
CA VAL A 50 0.71 -0.78 -7.60
C VAL A 50 -0.79 -0.87 -7.91
N LYS A 51 -1.39 -2.06 -7.84
CA LYS A 51 -2.85 -2.23 -7.96
C LYS A 51 -3.62 -1.81 -6.71
N MET A 52 -2.90 -1.54 -5.62
CA MET A 52 -3.43 -1.11 -4.33
C MET A 52 -2.81 0.24 -3.96
N PRO A 53 -3.14 1.31 -4.70
CA PRO A 53 -2.58 2.63 -4.44
C PRO A 53 -3.11 3.18 -3.11
N ARG A 54 -2.25 3.92 -2.41
CA ARG A 54 -2.55 4.70 -1.22
C ARG A 54 -2.48 6.18 -1.58
N SER A 55 -3.11 7.01 -0.77
CA SER A 55 -2.98 8.47 -0.83
C SER A 55 -3.21 9.05 -2.24
N VAL A 56 -4.19 8.49 -2.96
CA VAL A 56 -4.53 8.94 -4.31
C VAL A 56 -5.02 10.40 -4.25
N THR A 57 -4.75 11.19 -5.29
CA THR A 57 -5.12 12.61 -5.44
C THR A 57 -4.27 13.64 -4.68
N LEU A 58 -3.18 13.23 -4.03
CA LEU A 58 -2.18 14.18 -3.49
C LEU A 58 -1.35 14.91 -4.57
N GLY A 59 -1.63 14.64 -5.84
CA GLY A 59 -0.96 15.20 -7.01
C GLY A 59 -0.87 14.16 -8.12
N SER A 60 -0.26 14.55 -9.24
CA SER A 60 0.17 13.63 -10.28
C SER A 60 1.69 13.67 -10.42
N HIS A 61 2.25 12.52 -10.75
CA HIS A 61 3.64 12.35 -11.11
C HIS A 61 3.66 11.71 -12.50
N ASP A 62 4.23 12.41 -13.48
CA ASP A 62 4.45 11.93 -14.84
C ASP A 62 5.93 11.57 -15.03
N CYS A 63 6.21 10.53 -15.81
CA CYS A 63 7.58 10.15 -16.11
C CYS A 63 8.24 11.23 -16.98
N GLU A 64 9.20 11.95 -16.40
CA GLU A 64 9.97 12.98 -17.10
C GLU A 64 11.12 12.40 -17.97
N PHE A 65 11.30 11.06 -17.94
CA PHE A 65 12.37 10.36 -18.67
C PHE A 65 11.89 9.71 -19.98
N CYS A 66 10.58 9.57 -20.16
CA CYS A 66 9.98 9.10 -21.40
C CYS A 66 9.99 10.19 -22.47
N THR A 67 10.12 9.79 -23.73
CA THR A 67 9.76 10.66 -24.85
C THR A 67 8.24 10.86 -24.90
N GLU A 68 7.76 11.97 -25.44
CA GLU A 68 6.36 12.44 -25.34
C GLU A 68 5.29 11.41 -25.76
N GLU A 69 5.62 10.42 -26.59
CA GLU A 69 4.69 9.39 -27.06
C GLU A 69 4.45 8.22 -26.06
N ASP A 70 5.30 8.07 -25.04
CA ASP A 70 5.28 6.96 -24.06
C ASP A 70 4.99 7.42 -22.61
N GLY A 71 4.46 8.64 -22.44
CA GLY A 71 4.25 9.26 -21.13
C GLY A 71 3.41 8.40 -20.19
N GLN A 72 4.04 7.83 -19.16
CA GLN A 72 3.36 7.15 -18.06
C GLN A 72 3.20 8.12 -16.89
N GLY A 73 2.02 8.15 -16.29
CA GLY A 73 1.75 8.90 -15.06
C GLY A 73 1.17 8.02 -13.96
N GLY A 74 1.20 8.55 -12.73
CA GLY A 74 0.57 7.99 -11.55
C GLY A 74 0.12 9.10 -10.58
N ASN A 75 -0.88 8.82 -9.76
CA ASN A 75 -1.49 9.81 -8.87
C ASN A 75 -1.61 9.32 -7.41
N GLY A 76 -0.76 8.38 -7.02
CA GLY A 76 -0.73 7.78 -5.69
C GLY A 76 0.60 7.08 -5.41
N GLU A 77 0.62 6.33 -4.32
CA GLU A 77 1.83 5.71 -3.78
C GLU A 77 1.55 4.28 -3.30
N ILE A 78 2.60 3.48 -3.11
CA ILE A 78 2.55 2.18 -2.45
C ILE A 78 3.31 2.25 -1.12
N HIS A 79 2.79 1.56 -0.12
CA HIS A 79 3.41 1.47 1.20
C HIS A 79 3.92 0.05 1.43
N ILE A 80 5.23 -0.08 1.65
CA ILE A 80 5.92 -1.34 1.90
C ILE A 80 6.47 -1.35 3.32
N TYR A 81 5.89 -2.19 4.16
CA TYR A 81 6.24 -2.28 5.58
C TYR A 81 7.43 -3.20 5.75
N SER A 82 8.50 -2.71 6.38
CA SER A 82 9.66 -3.56 6.69
C SER A 82 9.36 -4.49 7.87
N THR A 83 9.79 -5.75 7.76
CA THR A 83 9.78 -6.74 8.84
C THR A 83 10.98 -6.58 9.77
N SER A 84 12.12 -6.09 9.26
CA SER A 84 13.39 -5.93 9.97
C SER A 84 13.57 -4.55 10.60
N HIS A 85 12.85 -3.54 10.12
CA HIS A 85 12.93 -2.16 10.59
C HIS A 85 11.53 -1.59 10.87
N SER A 86 11.41 -0.69 11.84
CA SER A 86 10.16 0.01 12.19
C SER A 86 9.84 1.15 11.23
N VAL A 87 10.09 0.96 9.93
CA VAL A 87 9.88 1.97 8.88
C VAL A 87 8.89 1.46 7.84
N VAL A 88 8.28 2.40 7.13
CA VAL A 88 7.43 2.13 5.97
C VAL A 88 8.03 2.82 4.76
N PHE A 89 8.38 2.05 3.74
CA PHE A 89 8.84 2.64 2.49
C PHE A 89 7.63 3.13 1.68
N CYS A 90 7.77 4.33 1.15
CA CYS A 90 6.78 4.98 0.32
C CYS A 90 7.35 5.19 -1.08
N ALA A 91 6.69 4.62 -2.08
CA ALA A 91 7.09 4.76 -3.47
C ALA A 91 5.94 5.23 -4.36
N PRO A 92 6.18 6.05 -5.39
CA PRO A 92 5.13 6.44 -6.32
C PRO A 92 4.66 5.23 -7.12
N LEU A 93 3.45 5.27 -7.67
CA LEU A 93 2.99 4.22 -8.61
C LEU A 93 3.92 4.04 -9.82
N LEU A 94 4.67 5.08 -10.17
CA LEU A 94 5.70 5.04 -11.22
C LEU A 94 6.90 4.13 -10.89
N ILE A 95 7.08 3.65 -9.66
CA ILE A 95 8.20 2.76 -9.32
C ILE A 95 8.26 1.53 -10.23
N LEU A 96 7.12 0.93 -10.55
CA LEU A 96 7.07 -0.21 -11.48
C LEU A 96 7.56 0.20 -12.87
N HIS A 97 7.13 1.37 -13.34
CA HIS A 97 7.51 1.90 -14.65
C HIS A 97 9.01 2.21 -14.69
N TYR A 98 9.55 2.87 -13.67
CA TYR A 98 10.99 3.15 -13.57
C TYR A 98 11.84 1.89 -13.54
N VAL A 99 11.43 0.89 -12.76
CA VAL A 99 12.12 -0.41 -12.71
C VAL A 99 12.07 -1.08 -14.08
N ARG A 100 10.89 -1.17 -14.71
CA ARG A 100 10.68 -1.92 -15.94
C ARG A 100 11.25 -1.26 -17.20
N HIS A 101 11.06 0.06 -17.34
CA HIS A 101 11.36 0.79 -18.58
C HIS A 101 12.64 1.60 -18.51
N HIS A 102 13.08 1.97 -17.31
CA HIS A 102 14.27 2.80 -17.11
C HIS A 102 15.39 2.12 -16.34
N GLY A 103 15.23 0.86 -15.96
CA GLY A 103 16.27 0.08 -15.27
C GLY A 103 16.60 0.62 -13.87
N TYR A 104 15.70 1.40 -13.27
CA TYR A 104 15.87 1.88 -11.90
C TYR A 104 16.10 0.70 -10.97
N THR A 105 17.13 0.80 -10.13
CA THR A 105 17.47 -0.20 -9.12
C THR A 105 17.07 0.32 -7.73
N PRO A 106 15.95 -0.14 -7.14
CA PRO A 106 15.56 0.28 -5.80
C PRO A 106 16.61 -0.09 -4.74
N PRO A 107 16.69 0.65 -3.61
CA PRO A 107 17.60 0.34 -2.52
C PRO A 107 17.40 -1.07 -1.96
N ALA A 108 18.48 -1.71 -1.50
CA ALA A 108 18.45 -3.08 -0.99
C ALA A 108 17.47 -3.28 0.18
N SER A 109 17.35 -2.31 1.09
CA SER A 109 16.41 -2.37 2.22
C SER A 109 14.94 -2.33 1.78
N PHE A 110 14.64 -1.63 0.67
CA PHE A 110 13.31 -1.68 0.06
C PHE A 110 13.03 -3.05 -0.57
N LEU A 111 14.02 -3.61 -1.27
CA LEU A 111 13.91 -4.93 -1.88
C LEU A 111 13.70 -6.03 -0.83
N GLU A 112 14.41 -5.99 0.30
CA GLU A 112 14.23 -6.91 1.42
C GLU A 112 12.80 -6.84 2.00
N ALA A 113 12.27 -5.63 2.19
CA ALA A 113 10.91 -5.45 2.67
C ALA A 113 9.86 -5.94 1.66
N LEU A 114 10.12 -5.74 0.36
CA LEU A 114 9.24 -6.23 -0.70
C LEU A 114 9.28 -7.77 -0.82
N ASP A 115 10.43 -8.39 -0.60
CA ASP A 115 10.57 -9.85 -0.65
C ASP A 115 9.86 -10.56 0.51
N SER A 116 9.72 -9.89 1.66
CA SER A 116 9.04 -10.40 2.87
C SER A 116 7.58 -9.96 3.00
N ILE A 117 7.00 -9.38 1.95
CA ILE A 117 5.68 -8.74 1.98
C ILE A 117 4.48 -9.68 2.28
N ASP A 118 4.65 -10.97 2.03
CA ASP A 118 3.65 -12.01 2.28
C ASP A 118 3.74 -12.60 3.70
N ASP A 119 4.84 -12.33 4.41
CA ASP A 119 5.04 -12.73 5.78
C ASP A 119 4.16 -11.87 6.68
N SER A 120 3.56 -12.48 7.71
CA SER A 120 2.83 -11.67 8.69
C SER A 120 3.82 -10.81 9.46
N LEU A 121 3.55 -9.51 9.52
CA LEU A 121 4.24 -8.63 10.45
C LEU A 121 3.92 -9.07 11.89
N GLN A 122 4.92 -8.95 12.76
CA GLN A 122 4.70 -9.03 14.21
C GLN A 122 4.04 -7.75 14.68
N TRP A 123 3.10 -7.88 15.62
CA TRP A 123 2.39 -6.71 16.13
C TRP A 123 3.35 -5.69 16.75
N ASP A 124 3.24 -4.44 16.33
CA ASP A 124 4.13 -3.35 16.71
C ASP A 124 3.39 -2.01 16.80
N SER A 125 4.12 -0.91 17.03
CA SER A 125 3.53 0.43 17.14
C SER A 125 2.87 0.92 15.85
N ARG A 126 3.23 0.41 14.67
CA ARG A 126 2.60 0.78 13.40
C ARG A 126 1.19 0.21 13.37
N ALA A 127 1.02 -1.06 13.77
CA ALA A 127 -0.30 -1.68 13.89
C ALA A 127 -1.21 -0.96 14.90
N GLU A 128 -0.67 -0.60 16.08
CA GLU A 128 -1.41 0.19 17.09
C GLU A 128 -1.85 1.55 16.51
N THR A 129 -0.98 2.20 15.76
CA THR A 129 -1.27 3.50 15.13
C THR A 129 -2.36 3.37 14.07
N LEU A 130 -2.26 2.38 13.17
CA LEU A 130 -3.28 2.13 12.15
C LEU A 130 -4.63 1.77 12.77
N MET A 131 -4.63 0.95 13.83
CA MET A 131 -5.84 0.59 14.57
C MET A 131 -6.49 1.83 15.20
N ALA A 132 -5.71 2.70 15.83
CA ALA A 132 -6.21 3.94 16.41
C ALA A 132 -6.80 4.89 15.36
N ILE A 133 -6.12 5.03 14.21
CA ILE A 133 -6.60 5.83 13.08
C ILE A 133 -7.92 5.29 12.54
N LEU A 134 -8.00 3.97 12.30
CA LEU A 134 -9.22 3.36 11.78
C LEU A 134 -10.41 3.57 12.73
N ALA A 135 -10.16 3.49 14.03
CA ALA A 135 -11.18 3.66 15.08
C ALA A 135 -11.59 5.12 15.33
N ASP A 136 -10.90 6.12 14.78
CA ASP A 136 -11.23 7.54 14.97
C ASP A 136 -12.15 8.06 13.85
N PRO A 137 -13.47 8.19 14.09
CA PRO A 137 -14.41 8.67 13.07
C PRO A 137 -14.21 10.13 12.68
N MET A 138 -13.47 10.91 13.48
CA MET A 138 -13.15 12.31 13.22
C MET A 138 -11.73 12.47 12.66
N GLY A 139 -11.02 11.36 12.47
CA GLY A 139 -9.68 11.32 11.91
C GLY A 139 -9.64 11.61 10.42
N HIS A 140 -8.42 11.68 9.87
CA HIS A 140 -8.20 11.94 8.44
C HIS A 140 -8.71 10.78 7.57
N ALA A 141 -9.79 10.99 6.81
CA ALA A 141 -10.45 9.96 6.01
C ALA A 141 -9.49 9.13 5.14
N GLY A 142 -8.57 9.78 4.41
CA GLY A 142 -7.59 9.06 3.58
C GLY A 142 -6.66 8.14 4.37
N TRP A 143 -6.36 8.47 5.63
CA TRP A 143 -5.56 7.60 6.50
C TRP A 143 -6.39 6.47 7.12
N ARG A 144 -7.70 6.67 7.30
CA ARG A 144 -8.63 5.59 7.69
C ARG A 144 -8.74 4.55 6.57
N ALA A 145 -8.86 5.00 5.31
CA ALA A 145 -8.82 4.14 4.13
C ALA A 145 -7.48 3.38 4.00
N ASN A 146 -6.34 4.08 4.15
CA ASN A 146 -5.03 3.44 4.16
C ASN A 146 -4.91 2.40 5.28
N ALA A 147 -5.42 2.71 6.49
CA ALA A 147 -5.41 1.78 7.62
C ALA A 147 -6.23 0.52 7.37
N LEU A 148 -7.40 0.64 6.71
CA LEU A 148 -8.16 -0.53 6.26
C LEU A 148 -7.30 -1.43 5.38
N TYR A 149 -6.61 -0.86 4.40
CA TYR A 149 -5.77 -1.61 3.46
C TYR A 149 -4.55 -2.25 4.10
N ASP A 150 -3.94 -1.58 5.06
CA ASP A 150 -2.62 -1.95 5.56
C ASP A 150 -2.67 -2.85 6.81
N LEU A 151 -3.71 -2.77 7.65
CA LEU A 151 -3.87 -3.66 8.80
C LEU A 151 -3.81 -5.17 8.45
N PRO A 152 -4.33 -5.66 7.30
CA PRO A 152 -4.13 -7.04 6.86
C PRO A 152 -2.68 -7.52 6.77
N ARG A 153 -1.67 -6.63 6.80
CA ARG A 153 -0.26 -7.03 6.91
C ARG A 153 0.08 -7.72 8.24
N TRP A 154 -0.73 -7.47 9.28
CA TRP A 154 -0.66 -8.13 10.59
C TRP A 154 -1.67 -9.28 10.72
N TYR A 155 -1.91 -10.03 9.63
CA TYR A 155 -2.95 -11.08 9.63
C TYR A 155 -2.76 -12.19 10.67
N GLY A 156 -1.54 -12.39 11.18
CA GLY A 156 -1.25 -13.33 12.26
C GLY A 156 -1.70 -12.88 13.65
N ASP A 157 -2.11 -11.61 13.83
CA ASP A 157 -2.62 -11.08 15.09
C ASP A 157 -4.13 -10.76 14.98
N GLU A 158 -4.93 -11.35 15.87
CA GLU A 158 -6.39 -11.23 15.84
C GLU A 158 -6.87 -9.77 16.00
N ARG A 159 -6.07 -8.90 16.63
CA ARG A 159 -6.42 -7.48 16.79
C ARG A 159 -6.57 -6.78 15.43
N ALA A 160 -5.75 -7.12 14.45
CA ALA A 160 -5.84 -6.55 13.11
C ALA A 160 -7.18 -6.90 12.46
N TYR A 161 -7.59 -8.18 12.53
CA TYR A 161 -8.88 -8.62 12.01
C TYR A 161 -10.05 -7.96 12.74
N ARG A 162 -10.00 -7.91 14.08
CA ARG A 162 -11.05 -7.28 14.88
C ARG A 162 -11.21 -5.79 14.57
N ALA A 163 -10.12 -5.08 14.32
CA ALA A 163 -10.15 -3.68 13.92
C ALA A 163 -10.88 -3.48 12.58
N VAL A 164 -10.58 -4.30 11.57
CA VAL A 164 -11.27 -4.25 10.26
C VAL A 164 -12.72 -4.74 10.35
N VAL A 165 -13.05 -5.67 11.23
CA VAL A 165 -14.45 -6.08 11.46
C VAL A 165 -15.24 -4.98 12.17
N ALA A 166 -14.61 -4.20 13.05
CA ALA A 166 -15.27 -3.11 13.74
C ALA A 166 -15.73 -1.99 12.77
N SER A 167 -15.03 -1.79 11.66
CA SER A 167 -15.40 -0.80 10.64
C SER A 167 -16.56 -1.22 9.73
N VAL A 168 -17.05 -2.46 9.84
CA VAL A 168 -18.20 -2.95 9.04
C VAL A 168 -19.48 -2.14 9.30
N ASP A 169 -19.64 -1.63 10.52
CA ASP A 169 -20.79 -0.81 10.90
C ASP A 169 -20.46 0.70 10.87
N ASP A 170 -19.27 1.09 10.39
CA ASP A 170 -18.87 2.49 10.28
C ASP A 170 -19.52 3.11 9.04
N GLU A 171 -20.41 4.09 9.25
CA GLU A 171 -21.17 4.74 8.18
C GLU A 171 -20.27 5.45 7.17
N GLN A 172 -19.19 6.11 7.63
CA GLN A 172 -18.28 6.80 6.72
C GLN A 172 -17.54 5.81 5.82
N ILE A 173 -17.01 4.73 6.40
CA ILE A 173 -16.32 3.67 5.62
C ILE A 173 -17.27 3.05 4.58
N ARG A 174 -18.54 2.87 4.93
CA ARG A 174 -19.55 2.32 4.00
C ARG A 174 -19.93 3.28 2.88
N GLU A 175 -19.75 4.58 3.06
CA GLU A 175 -20.05 5.55 2.02
C GLU A 175 -18.90 5.74 1.03
N ILE A 176 -17.65 5.64 1.51
CA ILE A 176 -16.48 6.07 0.72
C ILE A 176 -15.42 4.98 0.47
N ASP A 177 -15.38 3.91 1.27
CA ASP A 177 -14.28 2.93 1.31
C ASP A 177 -14.78 1.46 1.26
N GLU A 178 -15.94 1.18 0.66
CA GLU A 178 -16.51 -0.20 0.60
C GLU A 178 -15.60 -1.19 -0.14
N TYR A 179 -14.84 -0.70 -1.13
CA TYR A 179 -13.91 -1.50 -1.91
C TYR A 179 -12.71 -1.91 -1.05
N GLU A 180 -12.14 -0.96 -0.33
CA GLU A 180 -11.03 -1.12 0.61
C GLU A 180 -11.42 -2.15 1.68
N LEU A 181 -12.61 -1.98 2.29
CA LEU A 181 -13.15 -2.89 3.30
C LEU A 181 -13.30 -4.31 2.76
N GLY A 182 -13.87 -4.45 1.55
CA GLY A 182 -14.03 -5.75 0.89
C GLY A 182 -12.68 -6.44 0.64
N MET A 183 -11.74 -5.72 0.04
CA MET A 183 -10.39 -6.22 -0.24
C MET A 183 -9.66 -6.65 1.03
N SER A 184 -9.77 -5.88 2.11
CA SER A 184 -9.13 -6.19 3.38
C SER A 184 -9.70 -7.43 4.04
N LEU A 185 -11.03 -7.57 4.09
CA LEU A 185 -11.69 -8.78 4.58
C LEU A 185 -11.32 -10.01 3.74
N SER A 186 -11.28 -9.88 2.42
CA SER A 186 -10.83 -10.94 1.51
C SER A 186 -9.42 -11.41 1.83
N ARG A 187 -8.48 -10.51 2.12
CA ARG A 187 -7.10 -10.89 2.49
C ARG A 187 -7.05 -11.74 3.76
N PHE A 188 -7.78 -11.33 4.81
CA PHE A 188 -7.87 -12.13 6.03
C PHE A 188 -8.46 -13.51 5.76
N TRP A 189 -9.56 -13.58 5.00
CA TRP A 189 -10.26 -14.85 4.74
C TRP A 189 -9.51 -15.78 3.79
N ILE A 190 -8.77 -15.25 2.81
CA ILE A 190 -7.87 -16.04 1.96
C ILE A 190 -6.76 -16.66 2.81
N LYS A 191 -6.13 -15.87 3.70
CA LYS A 191 -5.08 -16.38 4.61
C LYS A 191 -5.63 -17.38 5.62
N ALA A 192 -6.83 -17.17 6.13
CA ALA A 192 -7.50 -18.08 7.05
C ALA A 192 -8.08 -19.34 6.36
N GLY A 193 -8.23 -19.33 5.04
CA GLY A 193 -8.88 -20.39 4.26
C GLY A 193 -10.39 -20.53 4.53
N THR A 194 -11.02 -19.54 5.15
CA THR A 194 -12.45 -19.57 5.51
C THR A 194 -13.04 -18.16 5.56
N ILE A 195 -14.34 -18.05 5.24
CA ILE A 195 -15.11 -16.81 5.32
C ILE A 195 -15.87 -16.76 6.64
N ASP A 196 -15.75 -15.65 7.36
CA ASP A 196 -16.62 -15.36 8.50
C ASP A 196 -18.03 -15.02 8.02
N ALA A 197 -18.92 -16.01 8.05
CA ALA A 197 -20.29 -15.87 7.58
C ALA A 197 -21.10 -14.85 8.40
N ALA A 198 -20.75 -14.60 9.67
CA ALA A 198 -21.45 -13.62 10.50
C ALA A 198 -21.10 -12.19 10.07
N VAL A 199 -19.82 -11.94 9.78
CA VAL A 199 -19.36 -10.67 9.22
C VAL A 199 -19.88 -10.49 7.80
N TYR A 200 -19.76 -11.50 6.93
CA TYR A 200 -20.19 -11.43 5.53
C TYR A 200 -21.65 -10.98 5.36
N ARG A 201 -22.56 -11.49 6.21
CA ARG A 201 -23.99 -11.14 6.16
C ARG A 201 -24.31 -9.69 6.54
N ARG A 202 -23.41 -9.00 7.25
CA ARG A 202 -23.57 -7.59 7.65
C ARG A 202 -23.12 -6.62 6.56
N LEU A 203 -22.31 -7.10 5.60
CA LEU A 203 -21.77 -6.30 4.51
C LEU A 203 -22.85 -5.91 3.49
N SER A 204 -22.66 -4.77 2.83
CA SER A 204 -23.51 -4.36 1.72
C SER A 204 -23.41 -5.36 0.54
N PRO A 205 -24.42 -5.42 -0.34
CA PRO A 205 -24.34 -6.24 -1.55
C PRO A 205 -23.13 -5.93 -2.44
N ALA A 206 -22.69 -4.67 -2.47
CA ALA A 206 -21.51 -4.25 -3.23
C ALA A 206 -20.23 -4.84 -2.63
N THR A 207 -20.00 -4.69 -1.32
CA THR A 207 -18.85 -5.30 -0.64
C THR A 207 -18.86 -6.83 -0.75
N GLN A 208 -20.04 -7.46 -0.63
CA GLN A 208 -20.19 -8.90 -0.85
C GLN A 208 -19.78 -9.36 -2.26
N SER A 209 -20.03 -8.52 -3.29
CA SER A 209 -19.63 -8.77 -4.68
C SER A 209 -18.11 -8.66 -4.85
N ILE A 210 -17.49 -7.63 -4.27
CA ILE A 210 -16.02 -7.44 -4.27
C ILE A 210 -15.34 -8.68 -3.68
N ILE A 211 -15.79 -9.12 -2.50
CA ILE A 211 -15.22 -10.29 -1.84
C ILE A 211 -15.35 -11.54 -2.71
N LYS A 212 -16.50 -11.72 -3.38
CA LYS A 212 -16.69 -12.88 -4.26
C LYS A 212 -15.69 -12.92 -5.40
N GLN A 213 -15.36 -11.76 -5.98
CA GLN A 213 -14.39 -11.66 -7.08
C GLN A 213 -12.94 -11.85 -6.61
N SER A 214 -12.65 -11.61 -5.33
CA SER A 214 -11.31 -11.72 -4.76
C SER A 214 -11.02 -13.07 -4.13
N VAL A 215 -12.04 -13.77 -3.60
CA VAL A 215 -11.88 -15.02 -2.82
C VAL A 215 -12.26 -16.27 -3.62
N PHE A 216 -13.20 -16.16 -4.57
CA PHE A 216 -13.68 -17.29 -5.39
C PHE A 216 -13.25 -17.12 -6.85
#